data_AF-A0A953TMW7-F1
#
_entry.id   AF-A0A953TMW7-F1
#
_cell.length_a   1.000
_cell.length_b   1.000
_cell.length_c   1.000
_cell.angle_alpha   90.00
_cell.angle_beta   90.00
_cell.angle_gamma   90.00
#
_symmetry.space_group_name_H-M   'P 1'
#
loop_
_entity.id
_entity.type
_entity.pdbx_description
1 polymer ?
#
loop_
_entity_poly.entity_id
_entity_poly.type
_entity_poly.pdbx_seq_one_letter_code
_entity_poly.pdbx_strand_id
1 'polypeptide(L)'
;MANEPNPVDQAVSRALRENLERILRLTEEVQLAISDVASACASPKPAGALPPMMRAQTAAASLAASLEILSRFVTTALQPMQRTAAEEAAAAEMSLPAAGAKPAPVRAAVPAPAAAPPVAAKPAVAPRPAPPPPPPPPVVADPEPEPVVEEEVLEMNVEEAAGVEEEFDVSRLSAEEQEMHRRANRVAKVSMQDIKMLKPEQVKLGRQNKDICVRLRDDIEKAHKEYERRFRQILTHPVDYFYHWLVQILADGDAEAIGDYPYAS
;
A
#
# COMPACT_ATOMS: atom_id res chain seq x y z
N MET A 1 -11.94 43.64 -30.18
CA MET A 1 -10.56 43.77 -29.68
C MET A 1 -10.09 42.38 -29.32
N ALA A 2 -9.04 41.88 -29.97
CA ALA A 2 -8.55 40.53 -29.74
C ALA A 2 -8.05 40.41 -28.30
N ASN A 3 -8.54 39.40 -27.58
CA ASN A 3 -8.08 39.09 -26.23
C ASN A 3 -6.65 38.54 -26.36
N GLU A 4 -5.63 39.37 -26.13
CA GLU A 4 -4.25 38.91 -26.14
C GLU A 4 -4.08 37.83 -25.07
N PRO A 5 -3.57 36.62 -25.43
CA PRO A 5 -3.40 35.56 -24.46
C PRO A 5 -2.42 36.00 -23.39
N ASN A 6 -2.83 35.87 -22.13
CA ASN A 6 -2.01 36.18 -20.97
C ASN A 6 -0.65 35.46 -21.08
N PRO A 7 0.50 36.15 -20.92
CA PRO A 7 1.82 35.53 -21.04
C PRO A 7 2.01 34.31 -20.12
N VAL A 8 1.28 34.27 -18.99
CA VAL A 8 1.26 33.12 -18.08
C VAL A 8 0.58 31.91 -18.73
N ASP A 9 -0.57 32.09 -19.38
CA ASP A 9 -1.31 31.01 -20.04
C ASP A 9 -0.53 30.45 -21.24
N GLN A 10 0.21 31.31 -21.94
CA GLN A 10 1.10 30.90 -23.01
C GLN A 10 2.28 30.06 -22.48
N ALA A 11 2.85 30.43 -21.34
CA ALA A 11 3.91 29.65 -20.68
C ALA A 11 3.40 28.29 -20.18
N VAL A 12 2.20 28.25 -19.57
CA VAL A 12 1.57 27.01 -19.07
C VAL A 12 1.25 26.06 -20.23
N SER A 13 0.64 26.55 -21.30
CA SER A 13 0.31 25.72 -22.48
C SER A 13 1.54 25.16 -23.19
N ARG A 14 2.63 25.94 -23.26
CA ARG A 14 3.92 25.47 -23.78
C ARG A 14 4.51 24.37 -22.89
N ALA A 15 4.57 24.60 -21.58
CA ALA A 15 5.07 23.63 -20.62
C ALA A 15 4.25 22.32 -20.65
N LEU A 16 2.93 22.42 -20.78
CA LEU A 16 2.05 21.25 -20.90
C LEU A 16 2.38 20.44 -22.17
N ARG A 17 2.53 21.11 -23.32
CA ARG A 17 2.86 20.47 -24.59
C ARG A 17 4.20 19.74 -24.53
N GLU A 18 5.23 20.38 -24.00
CA GLU A 18 6.57 19.79 -23.86
C GLU A 18 6.56 18.56 -22.92
N ASN A 19 5.80 18.61 -21.82
CA ASN A 19 5.65 17.46 -20.92
C ASN A 19 4.86 16.30 -21.56
N LEU A 20 3.78 16.60 -22.28
CA LEU A 20 3.00 15.58 -22.98
C LEU A 20 3.81 14.90 -24.09
N GLU A 21 4.58 15.67 -24.86
CA GLU A 21 5.47 15.11 -25.87
C GLU A 21 6.53 14.19 -25.24
N ARG A 22 7.08 14.57 -24.08
CA ARG A 22 8.00 13.73 -23.32
C ARG A 22 7.35 12.43 -22.84
N ILE A 23 6.12 12.49 -22.34
CA ILE A 23 5.36 11.31 -21.87
C ILE A 23 5.09 10.35 -23.03
N LEU A 24 4.73 10.87 -24.22
CA LEU A 24 4.52 10.05 -25.40
C LEU A 24 5.78 9.26 -25.78
N ARG A 25 6.94 9.94 -25.85
CA ARG A 25 8.23 9.27 -26.13
C ARG A 25 8.57 8.21 -25.09
N LEU A 26 8.36 8.50 -23.81
CA LEU A 26 8.58 7.53 -22.73
C LEU A 26 7.63 6.32 -22.83
N THR A 27 6.41 6.52 -23.31
CA THR A 27 5.45 5.43 -23.52
C THR A 27 5.92 4.51 -24.65
N GLU A 28 6.42 5.06 -25.74
CA GLU A 28 7.02 4.28 -26.85
C GLU A 28 8.27 3.50 -26.38
N GLU A 29 9.13 4.13 -25.58
CA GLU A 29 10.30 3.47 -24.99
C GLU A 29 9.92 2.29 -24.07
N VAL A 30 8.88 2.46 -23.26
CA VAL A 30 8.34 1.38 -22.42
C VAL A 30 7.78 0.25 -23.28
N GLN A 31 7.01 0.55 -24.32
CA GLN A 31 6.46 -0.45 -25.23
C GLN A 31 7.57 -1.24 -25.94
N LEU A 32 8.61 -0.56 -26.42
CA LEU A 32 9.78 -1.20 -27.01
C LEU A 32 10.48 -2.13 -26.01
N ALA A 33 10.74 -1.66 -24.79
CA ALA A 33 11.40 -2.46 -23.77
C ALA A 33 10.57 -3.69 -23.36
N ILE A 34 9.24 -3.57 -23.29
CA ILE A 34 8.34 -4.72 -23.04
C ILE A 34 8.40 -5.71 -24.20
N SER A 35 8.46 -5.25 -25.45
CA SER A 35 8.60 -6.13 -26.61
C SER A 35 9.94 -6.87 -26.61
N ASP A 36 11.02 -6.23 -26.19
CA ASP A 36 12.34 -6.85 -26.01
C ASP A 36 12.31 -7.92 -24.92
N VAL A 37 11.61 -7.66 -23.80
CA VAL A 37 11.40 -8.67 -22.75
C VAL A 37 10.61 -9.86 -23.29
N ALA A 38 9.52 -9.63 -24.00
CA ALA A 38 8.70 -10.69 -24.57
C ALA A 38 9.51 -11.57 -25.55
N SER A 39 10.34 -10.94 -26.39
CA SER A 39 11.27 -11.63 -27.29
C SER A 39 12.33 -12.44 -26.54
N ALA A 40 12.91 -11.86 -25.48
CA ALA A 40 13.90 -12.56 -24.65
C ALA A 40 13.31 -13.74 -23.88
N CYS A 41 12.04 -13.65 -23.46
CA CYS A 41 11.31 -14.76 -22.82
C CYS A 41 10.98 -15.90 -23.78
N ALA A 42 10.99 -15.67 -25.11
CA ALA A 42 10.83 -16.72 -26.10
C ALA A 42 12.12 -17.56 -26.31
N SER A 43 13.25 -17.13 -25.74
CA SER A 43 14.52 -17.85 -25.78
C SER A 43 14.62 -18.87 -24.63
N PRO A 44 15.22 -20.06 -24.84
CA PRO A 44 15.40 -21.07 -23.79
C PRO A 44 16.41 -20.69 -22.69
N LYS A 45 17.09 -19.53 -22.81
CA LYS A 45 18.10 -19.06 -21.85
C LYS A 45 17.54 -17.94 -20.97
N PRO A 46 17.19 -18.20 -19.70
CA PRO A 46 16.58 -17.20 -18.82
C PRO A 46 17.52 -16.03 -18.47
N ALA A 47 18.84 -16.26 -18.48
CA ALA A 47 19.83 -15.22 -18.24
C ALA A 47 19.79 -14.07 -19.27
N GLY A 48 19.28 -14.32 -20.48
CA GLY A 48 19.16 -13.31 -21.54
C GLY A 48 18.03 -12.30 -21.31
N ALA A 49 17.10 -12.58 -20.39
CA ALA A 49 15.93 -11.73 -20.13
C ALA A 49 16.19 -10.65 -19.05
N LEU A 50 17.28 -10.75 -18.29
CA LEU A 50 17.58 -9.78 -17.22
C LEU A 50 17.86 -8.37 -17.77
N PRO A 51 18.70 -8.16 -18.81
CA PRO A 51 18.94 -6.82 -19.35
C PRO A 51 17.67 -6.11 -19.89
N PRO A 52 16.81 -6.73 -20.73
CA PRO A 52 15.59 -6.07 -21.19
C PRO A 52 14.60 -5.82 -20.05
N MET A 53 14.56 -6.68 -19.02
CA MET A 53 13.70 -6.48 -17.86
C MET A 53 14.11 -5.25 -17.04
N MET A 54 15.41 -5.06 -16.79
CA MET A 54 15.93 -3.87 -16.12
C MET A 54 15.67 -2.59 -16.93
N ARG A 55 15.79 -2.69 -18.27
CA ARG A 55 15.46 -1.57 -19.18
C ARG A 55 13.97 -1.21 -19.11
N ALA A 56 13.08 -2.20 -19.16
CA ALA A 56 11.65 -2.00 -19.04
C ALA A 56 11.27 -1.38 -17.69
N GLN A 57 11.87 -1.85 -16.60
CA GLN A 57 11.66 -1.28 -15.27
C GLN A 57 12.09 0.20 -15.20
N THR A 58 13.26 0.54 -15.74
CA THR A 58 13.78 1.92 -15.73
C THR A 58 12.91 2.85 -16.57
N ALA A 59 12.47 2.40 -17.75
CA ALA A 59 11.57 3.16 -18.62
C ALA A 59 10.18 3.35 -17.96
N ALA A 60 9.66 2.32 -17.27
CA ALA A 60 8.39 2.43 -16.56
C ALA A 60 8.48 3.40 -15.38
N ALA A 61 9.59 3.38 -14.63
CA ALA A 61 9.82 4.30 -13.52
C ALA A 61 9.94 5.76 -13.98
N SER A 62 10.62 6.01 -15.11
CA SER A 62 10.73 7.37 -15.66
C SER A 62 9.39 7.90 -16.18
N LEU A 63 8.57 7.04 -16.81
CA LEU A 63 7.21 7.38 -17.23
C LEU A 63 6.34 7.72 -16.00
N ALA A 64 6.36 6.90 -14.96
CA ALA A 64 5.60 7.14 -13.73
C ALA A 64 5.96 8.48 -13.08
N ALA A 65 7.26 8.79 -12.97
CA ALA A 65 7.72 10.07 -12.45
C ALA A 65 7.26 11.27 -13.31
N SER A 66 7.26 11.12 -14.64
CA SER A 66 6.79 12.18 -15.54
C SER A 66 5.29 12.45 -15.41
N LEU A 67 4.47 11.41 -15.22
CA LEU A 67 3.03 11.53 -14.97
C LEU A 67 2.76 12.20 -13.61
N GLU A 68 3.55 11.88 -12.58
CA GLU A 68 3.42 12.52 -11.27
C GLU A 68 3.74 14.02 -11.33
N ILE A 69 4.82 14.40 -12.03
CA ILE A 69 5.17 15.81 -12.24
C ILE A 69 4.06 16.54 -13.00
N LEU A 70 3.52 15.94 -14.06
CA LEU A 70 2.41 16.52 -14.81
C LEU A 70 1.16 16.71 -13.94
N SER A 71 0.81 15.70 -13.12
CA SER A 71 -0.33 15.78 -12.20
C SER A 71 -0.19 16.91 -11.18
N ARG A 72 1.00 17.03 -10.57
CA ARG A 72 1.32 18.12 -9.64
C ARG A 72 1.30 19.49 -10.33
N PHE A 73 1.82 19.57 -11.55
CA PHE A 73 1.81 20.79 -12.36
C PHE A 73 0.38 21.24 -12.68
N VAL A 74 -0.46 20.33 -13.16
CA VAL A 74 -1.88 20.62 -13.45
C VAL A 74 -2.62 21.05 -12.18
N THR A 75 -2.40 20.35 -11.06
CA THR A 75 -3.00 20.71 -9.77
C THR A 75 -2.60 22.13 -9.36
N THR A 76 -1.32 22.49 -9.52
CA THR A 76 -0.80 23.82 -9.17
C THR A 76 -1.31 24.90 -10.12
N ALA A 77 -1.39 24.61 -11.42
CA ALA A 77 -1.87 25.53 -12.45
C ALA A 77 -3.38 25.84 -12.31
N LEU A 78 -4.17 24.93 -11.74
CA LEU A 78 -5.61 25.13 -11.51
C LEU A 78 -5.94 25.88 -10.20
N GLN A 79 -5.03 25.91 -9.22
CA GLN A 79 -5.24 26.65 -7.96
C GLN A 79 -5.53 28.15 -8.10
N PRO A 80 -4.83 28.94 -8.95
CA PRO A 80 -5.13 30.37 -9.10
C PRO A 80 -6.53 30.59 -9.69
N MET A 81 -6.98 29.75 -10.62
CA MET A 81 -8.31 29.84 -11.24
C MET A 81 -9.44 29.51 -10.26
N GLN A 82 -9.18 28.63 -9.29
CA GLN A 82 -10.12 28.33 -8.20
C GLN A 82 -10.16 29.44 -7.14
N ARG A 83 -9.03 30.11 -6.87
CA ARG A 83 -9.00 31.27 -5.96
C ARG A 83 -9.75 32.47 -6.54
N THR A 84 -9.56 32.79 -7.81
CA THR A 84 -10.30 33.88 -8.46
C THR A 84 -11.80 33.61 -8.49
N ALA A 85 -12.23 32.38 -8.79
CA ALA A 85 -13.65 32.01 -8.76
C ALA A 85 -14.26 32.05 -7.34
N ALA A 86 -13.50 31.63 -6.32
CA ALA A 86 -13.95 31.67 -4.93
C ALA A 86 -14.00 33.10 -4.36
N GLU A 87 -13.05 33.96 -4.74
CA GLU A 87 -13.00 35.37 -4.34
C GLU A 87 -14.09 36.19 -5.05
N GLU A 88 -14.39 35.89 -6.31
CA GLU A 88 -15.48 36.49 -7.09
C GLU A 88 -16.86 36.04 -6.58
N ALA A 89 -17.00 34.77 -6.16
CA ALA A 89 -18.21 34.29 -5.47
C ALA A 89 -18.39 34.94 -4.08
N ALA A 90 -17.31 35.14 -3.32
CA ALA A 90 -17.36 35.82 -2.02
C ALA A 90 -17.65 37.33 -2.15
N ALA A 91 -17.16 37.98 -3.20
CA ALA A 91 -17.48 39.38 -3.51
C ALA A 91 -18.92 39.57 -3.99
N ALA A 92 -19.50 38.59 -4.70
CA ALA A 92 -20.90 38.59 -5.11
C ALA A 92 -21.87 38.44 -3.93
N GLU A 93 -21.52 37.64 -2.91
CA GLU A 93 -22.33 37.51 -1.69
C GLU A 93 -22.31 38.79 -0.81
N MET A 94 -21.25 39.60 -0.87
CA MET A 94 -21.12 40.81 -0.06
C MET A 94 -21.84 42.05 -0.65
N SER A 95 -22.49 41.94 -1.82
CA SER A 95 -23.10 43.08 -2.55
C SER A 95 -24.64 43.08 -2.56
N LEU A 96 -25.28 42.31 -1.67
CA LEU A 96 -26.75 42.34 -1.49
C LEU A 96 -27.16 43.41 -0.45
N PRO A 97 -28.00 44.39 -0.79
CA PRO A 97 -28.47 45.38 0.19
C PRO A 97 -29.45 44.74 1.18
N ALA A 98 -29.06 44.72 2.46
CA ALA A 98 -29.94 44.39 3.57
C ALA A 98 -30.99 45.50 3.75
N ALA A 99 -32.23 45.23 3.36
CA ALA A 99 -33.38 46.07 3.65
C ALA A 99 -34.35 45.33 4.59
N GLY A 100 -34.61 45.92 5.76
CA GLY A 100 -35.80 45.60 6.56
C GLY A 100 -35.55 45.34 8.04
N ALA A 101 -35.19 46.38 8.80
CA ALA A 101 -35.31 46.37 10.26
C ALA A 101 -36.76 46.62 10.70
N LYS A 102 -37.21 45.97 11.78
CA LYS A 102 -37.93 46.63 12.89
C LYS A 102 -37.85 45.83 14.22
N PRO A 103 -37.87 46.50 15.40
CA PRO A 103 -37.26 45.99 16.64
C PRO A 103 -38.21 45.82 17.86
N ALA A 104 -37.64 45.23 18.93
CA ALA A 104 -37.92 45.36 20.38
C ALA A 104 -38.95 44.38 21.05
N PRO A 105 -38.94 44.18 22.40
CA PRO A 105 -37.97 44.60 23.42
C PRO A 105 -37.51 43.53 24.46
N VAL A 106 -36.37 43.88 25.05
CA VAL A 106 -35.68 43.52 26.29
C VAL A 106 -36.57 43.10 27.49
N ARG A 107 -36.15 42.05 28.22
CA ARG A 107 -36.33 41.97 29.67
C ARG A 107 -34.98 41.76 30.35
N ALA A 108 -34.66 42.70 31.22
CA ALA A 108 -33.41 42.84 31.94
C ALA A 108 -33.32 41.90 33.15
N ALA A 109 -32.13 41.35 33.39
CA ALA A 109 -31.51 41.28 34.72
C ALA A 109 -30.00 40.97 34.56
N VAL A 110 -29.17 41.84 35.13
CA VAL A 110 -27.70 41.83 35.29
C VAL A 110 -27.47 42.04 36.82
N PRO A 111 -26.30 41.90 37.50
CA PRO A 111 -24.92 41.38 37.18
C PRO A 111 -24.43 40.23 38.12
N ALA A 112 -23.48 39.35 37.74
CA ALA A 112 -22.00 39.32 37.98
C ALA A 112 -21.53 39.05 39.45
N PRO A 113 -20.27 38.60 39.78
CA PRO A 113 -19.08 38.35 38.93
C PRO A 113 -18.17 37.12 39.34
N ALA A 114 -17.02 37.01 38.65
CA ALA A 114 -15.76 36.30 38.99
C ALA A 114 -15.71 34.76 38.74
N ALA A 115 -14.70 34.16 38.11
CA ALA A 115 -13.34 34.57 37.74
C ALA A 115 -12.85 33.81 36.49
N ALA A 116 -11.83 34.36 35.82
CA ALA A 116 -11.15 33.81 34.64
C ALA A 116 -9.78 33.15 35.03
N PRO A 117 -8.85 32.86 34.10
CA PRO A 117 -8.64 31.67 33.25
C PRO A 117 -7.21 31.07 33.52
N PRO A 118 -6.39 30.46 32.61
CA PRO A 118 -6.58 29.89 31.26
C PRO A 118 -5.93 28.48 31.05
N VAL A 119 -6.31 27.72 30.01
CA VAL A 119 -5.45 26.81 29.20
C VAL A 119 -6.28 26.32 28.00
N ALA A 120 -6.04 26.79 26.78
CA ALA A 120 -5.09 26.24 25.80
C ALA A 120 -5.53 24.90 25.15
N ALA A 121 -6.08 25.03 23.94
CA ALA A 121 -5.69 24.32 22.70
C ALA A 121 -5.83 22.78 22.57
N LYS A 122 -6.78 22.29 21.75
CA LYS A 122 -6.58 21.84 20.34
C LYS A 122 -7.74 20.94 19.84
N PRO A 123 -8.25 21.18 18.61
CA PRO A 123 -9.14 20.27 17.88
C PRO A 123 -8.43 19.04 17.29
N ALA A 124 -9.24 18.00 17.06
CA ALA A 124 -8.93 16.70 16.48
C ALA A 124 -8.07 16.76 15.20
N VAL A 125 -7.03 15.92 15.16
CA VAL A 125 -6.17 15.68 14.00
C VAL A 125 -6.69 14.46 13.25
N ALA A 126 -7.09 14.66 11.99
CA ALA A 126 -7.34 13.60 11.03
C ALA A 126 -6.05 12.83 10.69
N PRO A 127 -6.10 11.51 10.42
CA PRO A 127 -4.90 10.73 10.14
C PRO A 127 -4.33 11.11 8.76
N ARG A 128 -3.04 11.42 8.73
CA ARG A 128 -2.22 11.58 7.51
C ARG A 128 -2.08 10.23 6.78
N PRO A 129 -1.98 10.22 5.43
CA PRO A 129 -1.51 9.05 4.70
C PRO A 129 -0.02 8.80 4.99
N ALA A 130 0.32 7.54 5.27
CA ALA A 130 1.68 7.07 5.55
C ALA A 130 2.54 7.05 4.27
N PRO A 131 3.87 7.30 4.38
CA PRO A 131 4.80 7.23 3.25
C PRO A 131 5.07 5.77 2.82
N PRO A 132 5.41 5.52 1.54
CA PRO A 132 5.78 4.19 1.07
C PRO A 132 7.13 3.73 1.66
N PRO A 133 7.31 2.42 1.95
CA PRO A 133 8.55 1.87 2.51
C PRO A 133 9.70 1.86 1.48
N PRO A 134 10.97 1.96 1.94
CA PRO A 134 12.14 1.98 1.07
C PRO A 134 12.44 0.59 0.46
N PRO A 135 13.04 0.53 -0.75
CA PRO A 135 13.47 -0.73 -1.35
C PRO A 135 14.68 -1.33 -0.60
N PRO A 136 14.79 -2.68 -0.54
CA PRO A 136 15.92 -3.36 0.09
C PRO A 136 17.22 -3.18 -0.73
N PRO A 137 18.41 -3.21 -0.07
CA PRO A 137 19.69 -3.09 -0.75
C PRO A 137 20.03 -4.35 -1.58
N PRO A 138 20.78 -4.21 -2.68
CA PRO A 138 21.22 -5.35 -3.48
C PRO A 138 22.39 -6.03 -2.76
N VAL A 139 22.23 -7.31 -2.43
CA VAL A 139 23.36 -8.14 -1.99
C VAL A 139 24.19 -8.46 -3.23
N VAL A 140 25.41 -7.93 -3.20
CA VAL A 140 26.46 -8.11 -4.20
C VAL A 140 26.80 -9.59 -4.33
N ALA A 141 26.73 -10.10 -5.56
CA ALA A 141 27.37 -11.34 -5.94
C ALA A 141 28.87 -11.06 -6.17
N ASP A 142 29.75 -11.91 -5.67
CA ASP A 142 30.85 -12.45 -6.47
C ASP A 142 31.38 -13.78 -5.85
N PRO A 143 31.96 -14.69 -6.65
CA PRO A 143 31.98 -16.13 -6.42
C PRO A 143 33.40 -16.69 -6.16
N GLU A 144 33.53 -18.00 -6.40
CA GLU A 144 34.72 -18.82 -6.65
C GLU A 144 35.24 -19.76 -5.53
N PRO A 145 35.80 -20.93 -5.91
CA PRO A 145 35.35 -22.24 -5.45
C PRO A 145 36.52 -23.06 -4.87
N GLU A 146 36.26 -24.30 -4.42
CA GLU A 146 37.02 -25.51 -4.79
C GLU A 146 36.63 -26.74 -3.92
N PRO A 147 36.88 -27.98 -4.40
CA PRO A 147 35.87 -29.04 -4.41
C PRO A 147 36.23 -30.26 -3.56
N VAL A 148 35.24 -31.11 -3.23
CA VAL A 148 35.46 -32.56 -3.02
C VAL A 148 34.15 -33.35 -3.21
N VAL A 149 34.13 -34.10 -4.32
CA VAL A 149 33.56 -35.45 -4.59
C VAL A 149 32.15 -35.84 -4.13
N GLU A 150 31.28 -35.98 -5.16
CA GLU A 150 30.47 -37.17 -5.53
C GLU A 150 29.85 -38.03 -4.43
N GLU A 151 28.53 -37.92 -4.24
CA GLU A 151 27.64 -39.08 -4.18
C GLU A 151 26.18 -38.70 -4.50
N GLU A 152 25.59 -39.52 -5.38
CA GLU A 152 24.17 -39.78 -5.64
C GLU A 152 23.18 -38.63 -5.95
N VAL A 153 22.83 -38.61 -7.24
CA VAL A 153 21.52 -38.26 -7.80
C VAL A 153 20.34 -38.75 -6.96
N LEU A 154 19.64 -37.84 -6.30
CA LEU A 154 18.22 -38.01 -5.95
C LEU A 154 17.46 -36.74 -6.29
N GLU A 155 16.60 -36.86 -7.30
CA GLU A 155 15.48 -35.97 -7.57
C GLU A 155 14.68 -35.79 -6.27
N MET A 156 14.82 -34.64 -5.60
CA MET A 156 13.89 -34.26 -4.53
C MET A 156 12.62 -33.73 -5.18
N ASN A 157 11.79 -34.70 -5.47
CA ASN A 157 10.37 -34.58 -5.72
C ASN A 157 9.73 -33.67 -4.65
N VAL A 158 8.94 -32.72 -5.13
CA VAL A 158 8.01 -31.96 -4.32
C VAL A 158 6.96 -32.94 -3.83
N GLU A 159 7.02 -33.33 -2.56
CA GLU A 159 5.89 -33.75 -1.73
C GLU A 159 6.42 -34.28 -0.41
N GLU A 160 5.99 -33.67 0.70
CA GLU A 160 5.34 -34.34 1.83
C GLU A 160 5.43 -33.44 3.07
N ALA A 161 4.38 -32.65 3.26
CA ALA A 161 3.98 -32.18 4.57
C ALA A 161 2.55 -32.69 4.80
N ALA A 162 2.42 -34.00 4.94
CA ALA A 162 1.20 -34.64 5.42
C ALA A 162 1.24 -34.66 6.95
N GLY A 163 0.21 -34.09 7.56
CA GLY A 163 0.12 -33.88 9.00
C GLY A 163 -1.27 -33.50 9.49
N VAL A 164 -2.29 -34.18 8.95
CA VAL A 164 -3.62 -34.49 9.51
C VAL A 164 -4.49 -33.32 9.99
N GLU A 165 -5.48 -32.96 9.16
CA GLU A 165 -6.90 -32.72 9.50
C GLU A 165 -7.63 -32.45 8.18
N GLU A 166 -8.62 -33.29 7.82
CA GLU A 166 -9.33 -33.34 6.52
C GLU A 166 -8.79 -32.38 5.46
N GLU A 167 -7.71 -32.80 4.77
CA GLU A 167 -7.01 -31.97 3.80
C GLU A 167 -7.99 -31.63 2.67
N PHE A 168 -8.56 -30.44 2.77
CA PHE A 168 -9.36 -29.85 1.73
C PHE A 168 -8.47 -29.74 0.49
N ASP A 169 -8.69 -30.66 -0.45
CA ASP A 169 -7.91 -30.77 -1.66
C ASP A 169 -8.25 -29.59 -2.58
N VAL A 170 -7.48 -28.52 -2.41
CA VAL A 170 -7.57 -27.27 -3.18
C VAL A 170 -7.52 -27.56 -4.68
N SER A 171 -6.89 -28.64 -5.12
CA SER A 171 -6.78 -29.05 -6.53
C SER A 171 -8.12 -29.42 -7.18
N ARG A 172 -9.15 -29.70 -6.38
CA ARG A 172 -10.51 -30.01 -6.86
C ARG A 172 -11.36 -28.76 -7.12
N LEU A 173 -10.90 -27.60 -6.65
CA LEU A 173 -11.56 -26.32 -6.88
C LEU A 173 -11.29 -25.77 -8.28
N SER A 174 -12.05 -24.74 -8.66
CA SER A 174 -11.81 -24.02 -9.91
C SER A 174 -10.43 -23.36 -9.91
N ALA A 175 -9.85 -23.14 -11.10
CA ALA A 175 -8.55 -22.50 -11.23
C ALA A 175 -8.47 -21.10 -10.57
N GLU A 176 -9.60 -20.39 -10.52
CA GLU A 176 -9.71 -19.08 -9.88
C GLU A 176 -9.65 -19.19 -8.34
N GLU A 177 -10.39 -20.14 -7.76
CA GLU A 177 -10.34 -20.41 -6.32
C GLU A 177 -8.96 -20.94 -5.90
N GLN A 178 -8.35 -21.83 -6.70
CA GLN A 178 -6.99 -22.32 -6.45
C GLN A 178 -5.98 -21.17 -6.35
N GLU A 179 -6.04 -20.20 -7.26
CA GLU A 179 -5.15 -19.04 -7.19
C GLU A 179 -5.47 -18.16 -5.96
N MET A 180 -6.73 -18.05 -5.57
CA MET A 180 -7.12 -17.37 -4.33
C MET A 180 -6.53 -18.06 -3.09
N HIS A 181 -6.58 -19.39 -3.00
CA HIS A 181 -5.94 -20.17 -1.93
C HIS A 181 -4.41 -19.96 -1.92
N ARG A 182 -3.75 -20.02 -3.08
CA ARG A 182 -2.30 -19.76 -3.18
C ARG A 182 -1.95 -18.35 -2.74
N ARG A 183 -2.72 -17.36 -3.18
CA ARG A 183 -2.51 -15.95 -2.82
C ARG A 183 -2.74 -15.73 -1.33
N ALA A 184 -3.78 -16.34 -0.77
CA ALA A 184 -4.08 -16.26 0.65
C ALA A 184 -2.96 -16.87 1.49
N ASN A 185 -2.46 -18.04 1.12
CA ASN A 185 -1.30 -18.66 1.78
C ASN A 185 -0.09 -17.72 1.77
N ARG A 186 0.26 -17.13 0.61
CA ARG A 186 1.36 -16.16 0.50
C ARG A 186 1.14 -14.94 1.39
N VAL A 187 -0.05 -14.36 1.38
CA VAL A 187 -0.36 -13.16 2.18
C VAL A 187 -0.32 -13.45 3.68
N ALA A 188 -0.85 -14.58 4.13
CA ALA A 188 -0.76 -15.01 5.53
C ALA A 188 0.70 -15.13 5.98
N LYS A 189 1.53 -15.81 5.17
CA LYS A 189 2.97 -15.97 5.44
C LYS A 189 3.69 -14.63 5.58
N VAL A 190 3.52 -13.74 4.61
CA VAL A 190 4.14 -12.40 4.63
C VAL A 190 3.68 -11.60 5.83
N SER A 191 2.38 -11.63 6.15
CA SER A 191 1.85 -10.89 7.31
C SER A 191 2.51 -11.33 8.63
N MET A 192 2.70 -12.63 8.83
CA MET A 192 3.36 -13.14 10.03
C MET A 192 4.86 -12.82 10.07
N GLN A 193 5.53 -12.85 8.91
CA GLN A 193 6.94 -12.42 8.81
C GLN A 193 7.09 -10.93 9.13
N ASP A 194 6.18 -10.09 8.65
CA ASP A 194 6.20 -8.65 8.91
C ASP A 194 6.01 -8.35 10.41
N ILE A 195 5.05 -9.01 11.08
CA ILE A 195 4.86 -8.86 12.52
C ILE A 195 6.14 -9.27 13.28
N LYS A 196 6.76 -10.39 12.88
CA LYS A 196 8.04 -10.86 13.47
C LYS A 196 9.17 -9.85 13.29
N MET A 197 9.29 -9.24 12.11
CA MET A 197 10.34 -8.28 11.78
C MET A 197 10.12 -6.91 12.43
N LEU A 198 8.86 -6.47 12.58
CA LEU A 198 8.53 -5.19 13.19
C LEU A 198 8.65 -5.21 14.71
N LYS A 199 8.32 -6.34 15.36
CA LYS A 199 8.29 -6.47 16.83
C LYS A 199 9.03 -7.72 17.35
N PRO A 200 10.33 -7.87 17.05
CA PRO A 200 11.08 -9.10 17.37
C PRO A 200 11.15 -9.37 18.88
N GLU A 201 11.29 -8.33 19.69
CA GLU A 201 11.37 -8.47 21.16
C GLU A 201 10.03 -8.94 21.75
N GLN A 202 8.91 -8.41 21.26
CA GLN A 202 7.59 -8.81 21.74
C GLN A 202 7.25 -10.25 21.35
N VAL A 203 7.69 -10.71 20.18
CA VAL A 203 7.57 -12.12 19.76
C VAL A 203 8.38 -13.03 20.68
N LYS A 204 9.63 -12.69 21.00
CA LYS A 204 10.46 -13.49 21.92
C LYS A 204 9.83 -13.60 23.31
N LEU A 205 9.41 -12.47 23.87
CA LEU A 205 8.69 -12.44 25.15
C LEU A 205 7.38 -13.22 25.06
N GLY A 206 6.65 -13.10 23.94
CA GLY A 206 5.42 -13.83 23.65
C GLY A 206 5.61 -15.34 23.72
N ARG A 207 6.68 -15.84 23.10
CA ARG A 207 7.05 -17.26 23.14
C ARG A 207 7.39 -17.74 24.56
N GLN A 208 8.11 -16.92 25.33
CA GLN A 208 8.49 -17.27 26.71
C GLN A 208 7.28 -17.33 27.65
N ASN A 209 6.35 -16.39 27.48
CA ASN A 209 5.18 -16.24 28.35
C ASN A 209 3.93 -16.95 27.81
N LYS A 210 4.03 -17.59 26.63
CA LYS A 210 2.94 -18.27 25.93
C LYS A 210 1.70 -17.38 25.71
N ASP A 211 1.92 -16.10 25.37
CA ASP A 211 0.88 -15.07 25.27
C ASP A 211 0.99 -14.21 23.99
N ILE A 212 1.47 -14.79 22.89
CA ILE A 212 1.68 -14.10 21.61
C ILE A 212 0.41 -13.39 21.14
N CYS A 213 -0.75 -14.06 21.15
CA CYS A 213 -2.00 -13.47 20.67
C CYS A 213 -2.46 -12.26 21.49
N VAL A 214 -2.20 -12.25 22.79
CA VAL A 214 -2.56 -11.14 23.68
C VAL A 214 -1.56 -9.98 23.52
N ARG A 215 -0.27 -10.29 23.47
CA ARG A 215 0.79 -9.27 23.39
C ARG A 215 0.83 -8.57 22.03
N LEU A 216 0.61 -9.30 20.94
CA LEU A 216 0.62 -8.79 19.56
C LEU A 216 -0.78 -8.60 19.00
N ARG A 217 -1.80 -8.54 19.86
CA ARG A 217 -3.22 -8.48 19.48
C ARG A 217 -3.50 -7.44 18.40
N ASP A 218 -3.02 -6.22 18.59
CA ASP A 218 -3.33 -5.12 17.67
C ASP A 218 -2.76 -5.32 16.26
N ASP A 219 -1.62 -6.01 16.12
CA ASP A 219 -1.03 -6.28 14.80
C ASP A 219 -1.66 -7.51 14.16
N ILE A 220 -1.91 -8.55 14.96
CA ILE A 220 -2.59 -9.76 14.52
C ILE A 220 -4.01 -9.42 14.06
N GLU A 221 -4.76 -8.61 14.80
CA GLU A 221 -6.12 -8.18 14.42
C GLU A 221 -6.13 -7.34 13.15
N LYS A 222 -5.15 -6.45 12.97
CA LYS A 222 -5.01 -5.67 11.72
C LYS A 222 -4.69 -6.57 10.54
N ALA A 223 -3.74 -7.49 10.69
CA ALA A 223 -3.37 -8.44 9.65
C ALA A 223 -4.55 -9.36 9.31
N HIS A 224 -5.26 -9.86 10.32
CA HIS A 224 -6.42 -10.72 10.17
C HIS A 224 -7.55 -9.99 9.44
N LYS A 225 -7.90 -8.77 9.84
CA LYS A 225 -8.95 -7.97 9.17
C LYS A 225 -8.63 -7.69 7.71
N GLU A 226 -7.36 -7.44 7.40
CA GLU A 226 -6.91 -7.22 6.02
C GLU A 226 -6.95 -8.50 5.19
N TYR A 227 -6.54 -9.61 5.80
CA TYR A 227 -6.64 -10.95 5.21
C TYR A 227 -8.10 -11.30 4.91
N GLU A 228 -8.97 -11.20 5.90
CA GLU A 228 -10.40 -11.48 5.82
C GLU A 228 -11.03 -10.63 4.70
N ARG A 229 -10.75 -9.33 4.67
CA ARG A 229 -11.24 -8.40 3.64
C ARG A 229 -10.87 -8.83 2.22
N ARG A 230 -9.64 -9.32 2.00
CA ARG A 230 -9.13 -9.70 0.67
C ARG A 230 -9.61 -11.08 0.24
N PHE A 231 -9.88 -11.96 1.19
CA PHE A 231 -10.10 -13.38 0.94
C PHE A 231 -11.46 -13.89 1.42
N ARG A 232 -12.45 -13.00 1.64
CA ARG A 232 -13.81 -13.37 2.09
C ARG A 232 -14.43 -14.56 1.38
N GLN A 233 -14.16 -14.69 0.08
CA GLN A 233 -14.71 -15.76 -0.77
C GLN A 233 -14.21 -17.14 -0.35
N ILE A 234 -12.96 -17.26 0.10
CA ILE A 234 -12.36 -18.54 0.49
C ILE A 234 -12.45 -18.84 1.99
N LEU A 235 -12.91 -17.90 2.83
CA LEU A 235 -13.09 -18.11 4.27
C LEU A 235 -14.16 -19.16 4.61
N THR A 236 -15.00 -19.50 3.64
CA THR A 236 -16.01 -20.56 3.80
C THR A 236 -15.38 -21.96 3.79
N HIS A 237 -14.13 -22.09 3.34
CA HIS A 237 -13.41 -23.35 3.30
C HIS A 237 -12.73 -23.62 4.64
N PRO A 238 -12.55 -24.90 5.03
CA PRO A 238 -12.03 -25.29 6.35
C PRO A 238 -10.52 -25.06 6.54
N VAL A 239 -9.85 -24.33 5.63
CA VAL A 239 -8.39 -24.16 5.66
C VAL A 239 -8.00 -22.79 6.20
N ASP A 240 -7.48 -22.78 7.43
CA ASP A 240 -6.95 -21.56 8.05
C ASP A 240 -5.44 -21.40 7.83
N TYR A 241 -5.09 -20.80 6.69
CA TYR A 241 -3.69 -20.44 6.39
C TYR A 241 -3.13 -19.41 7.36
N PHE A 242 -3.98 -18.56 7.95
CA PHE A 242 -3.55 -17.51 8.84
C PHE A 242 -3.05 -18.10 10.15
N TYR A 243 -3.84 -19.00 10.76
CA TYR A 243 -3.44 -19.74 11.95
C TYR A 243 -2.19 -20.59 11.70
N HIS A 244 -2.13 -21.34 10.60
CA HIS A 244 -0.95 -22.16 10.26
C HIS A 244 0.35 -21.35 10.28
N TRP A 245 0.38 -20.20 9.59
CA TRP A 245 1.56 -19.35 9.56
C TRP A 245 1.82 -18.60 10.86
N LEU A 246 0.78 -18.34 11.65
CA LEU A 246 0.90 -17.75 12.98
C LEU A 246 1.67 -18.68 13.92
N VAL A 247 1.30 -19.97 13.95
CA VAL A 247 2.05 -21.02 14.67
C VAL A 247 3.47 -21.12 14.12
N GLN A 248 3.62 -21.29 12.81
CA GLN A 248 4.91 -21.60 12.21
C GLN A 248 5.93 -20.45 12.33
N ILE A 249 5.51 -19.19 12.20
CA ILE A 249 6.43 -18.04 12.18
C ILE A 249 6.51 -17.33 13.51
N LEU A 250 5.36 -17.00 14.12
CA LEU A 250 5.36 -16.27 15.39
C LEU A 250 5.65 -17.20 16.56
N ALA A 251 5.10 -18.41 16.54
CA ALA A 251 5.29 -19.40 17.61
C ALA A 251 6.43 -20.40 17.36
N ASP A 252 7.13 -20.31 16.21
CA ASP A 252 8.21 -21.23 15.82
C ASP A 252 7.77 -22.71 15.74
N GLY A 253 6.49 -22.96 15.49
CA GLY A 253 5.90 -24.30 15.46
C GLY A 253 5.27 -24.74 16.78
N ASP A 254 5.42 -23.98 17.87
CA ASP A 254 4.80 -24.30 19.16
C ASP A 254 3.39 -23.68 19.29
N ALA A 255 2.35 -24.47 19.08
CA ALA A 255 0.96 -24.01 19.20
C ALA A 255 0.61 -23.52 20.61
N GLU A 256 1.22 -24.07 21.67
CA GLU A 256 0.96 -23.62 23.04
C GLU A 256 1.49 -22.21 23.31
N ALA A 257 2.52 -21.78 22.57
CA ALA A 257 3.12 -20.47 22.73
C ALA A 257 2.22 -19.32 22.22
N ILE A 258 1.19 -19.64 21.44
CA ILE A 258 0.23 -18.64 20.93
C ILE A 258 -0.63 -18.08 22.07
N GLY A 259 -1.03 -18.96 22.99
CA GLY A 259 -2.06 -18.67 23.98
C GLY A 259 -3.47 -18.82 23.41
N ASP A 260 -4.37 -17.93 23.82
CA ASP A 260 -5.78 -17.95 23.41
C ASP A 260 -5.94 -17.34 22.00
N TYR A 261 -6.29 -18.17 21.01
CA TYR A 261 -6.53 -17.75 19.64
C TYR A 261 -8.00 -17.30 19.48
N PRO A 262 -8.27 -16.00 19.25
CA PRO A 262 -9.63 -15.46 19.31
C PRO A 262 -10.44 -15.63 18.02
N TYR A 263 -9.84 -16.20 16.97
CA TYR A 263 -10.50 -16.45 15.69
C TYR A 263 -10.78 -17.95 15.60
N ALA A 264 -11.99 -18.33 15.17
CA ALA A 264 -12.36 -19.72 15.10
C ALA A 264 -11.60 -20.41 13.96
N SER A 265 -10.91 -21.50 14.28
CA SER A 265 -10.48 -22.54 13.33
C SER A 265 -11.66 -23.42 12.93
#